data_AF-A0A7C7LEW8-F1
#
_entry.id   AF-A0A7C7LEW8-F1
#
_cell.length_a   1.000
_cell.length_b   1.000
_cell.length_c   1.000
_cell.angle_alpha   90.00
_cell.angle_beta   90.00
_cell.angle_gamma   90.00
#
_symmetry.space_group_name_H-M   'P 1'
#
loop_
_entity.id
_entity.type
_entity.pdbx_description
1 polymer ?
#
loop_
_entity_poly.entity_id
_entity_poly.type
_entity_poly.pdbx_seq_one_letter_code
_entity_poly.pdbx_strand_id
1 'polypeptide(L)'
;MMEKGKRHWLLLGVGLGIGYLVLLGYLLWGGVPGIAQPMTAASPTPTQALIGLWDAYQQARAAVQARAEDARLVSASTQWQAASEQTLLAGASTWSFVFYSAANSSSLDVGVSAGAARVVNQTRVWVAPTAIVEGTWQVGPKDALLVFLAYGGGAFLDERSQALVDLHLAGSADGRPVWTIVALDAEDGSLLSLLVDAETGQVLSD
;
A
#
# COMPACT_ATOMS: atom_id res chain seq x y z
N MET A 1 -30.53 26.01 17.90
CA MET A 1 -30.12 26.27 16.51
C MET A 1 -28.61 26.19 16.41
N MET A 2 -28.04 24.97 16.36
CA MET A 2 -26.59 24.75 16.22
C MET A 2 -26.37 23.32 15.70
N GLU A 3 -26.52 23.13 14.40
CA GLU A 3 -26.31 21.84 13.72
C GLU A 3 -25.71 22.06 12.31
N LYS A 4 -24.57 22.76 12.24
CA LYS A 4 -23.85 23.01 10.97
C LYS A 4 -22.35 22.66 10.97
N GLY A 5 -21.82 22.11 12.06
CA GLY A 5 -20.38 21.81 12.20
C GLY A 5 -19.92 20.41 11.77
N LYS A 6 -20.82 19.41 11.73
CA LYS A 6 -20.43 18.00 11.49
C LYS A 6 -20.43 17.56 10.01
N ARG A 7 -21.13 18.28 9.11
CA ARG A 7 -21.28 17.86 7.70
C ARG A 7 -20.09 18.16 6.80
N HIS A 8 -19.22 19.11 7.15
CA HIS A 8 -18.01 19.40 6.36
C HIS A 8 -16.85 18.42 6.64
N TRP A 9 -16.86 17.75 7.80
CA TRP A 9 -15.80 16.81 8.19
C TRP A 9 -15.95 15.43 7.52
N LEU A 10 -17.20 15.04 7.22
CA LEU A 10 -17.49 13.80 6.47
C LEU A 10 -17.16 13.90 4.97
N LEU A 11 -17.08 15.11 4.39
CA LEU A 11 -16.76 15.26 2.97
C LEU A 11 -15.24 15.22 2.68
N LEU A 12 -14.39 15.50 3.68
CA LEU A 12 -12.93 15.43 3.53
C LEU A 12 -12.38 14.00 3.61
N GLY A 13 -12.97 13.13 4.43
CA GLY A 13 -12.62 11.70 4.46
C GLY A 13 -13.06 10.95 3.20
N VAL A 14 -14.22 11.30 2.65
CA VAL A 14 -14.77 10.68 1.43
C VAL A 14 -14.03 11.15 0.17
N GLY A 15 -13.58 12.41 0.10
CA GLY A 15 -12.77 12.91 -1.01
C GLY A 15 -11.41 12.22 -1.14
N LEU A 16 -10.79 11.86 -0.01
CA LEU A 16 -9.52 11.13 0.02
C LEU A 16 -9.70 9.67 -0.45
N GLY A 17 -10.78 9.01 -0.01
CA GLY A 17 -11.12 7.65 -0.43
C GLY A 17 -11.48 7.56 -1.91
N ILE A 18 -12.24 8.52 -2.45
CA ILE A 18 -12.58 8.56 -3.88
C ILE A 18 -11.35 8.91 -4.73
N GLY A 19 -10.48 9.82 -4.26
CA GLY A 19 -9.21 10.11 -4.93
C GLY A 19 -8.31 8.88 -5.01
N TYR A 20 -8.22 8.11 -3.93
CA TYR A 20 -7.48 6.84 -3.87
C TYR A 20 -8.09 5.79 -4.80
N LEU A 21 -9.41 5.64 -4.83
CA LEU A 21 -10.11 4.70 -5.71
C LEU A 21 -9.99 5.07 -7.19
N VAL A 22 -9.98 6.37 -7.53
CA VAL A 22 -9.73 6.84 -8.91
C VAL A 22 -8.28 6.63 -9.32
N LEU A 23 -7.32 6.80 -8.39
CA LEU A 23 -5.91 6.50 -8.63
C LEU A 23 -5.68 5.00 -8.83
N LEU A 24 -6.31 4.15 -8.00
CA LEU A 24 -6.31 2.68 -8.14
C LEU A 24 -6.96 2.25 -9.45
N GLY A 25 -8.11 2.85 -9.79
CA GLY A 25 -8.78 2.64 -11.07
C GLY A 25 -7.89 3.03 -12.24
N TYR A 26 -7.17 4.15 -12.16
CA TYR A 26 -6.26 4.61 -13.22
C TYR A 26 -5.00 3.73 -13.36
N LEU A 27 -4.46 3.22 -12.25
CA LEU A 27 -3.35 2.25 -12.23
C LEU A 27 -3.78 0.89 -12.80
N LEU A 28 -5.04 0.48 -12.60
CA LEU A 28 -5.62 -0.74 -13.16
C LEU A 28 -6.03 -0.57 -14.63
N TRP A 29 -6.41 0.64 -15.08
CA TRP A 29 -6.87 0.92 -16.46
C TRP A 29 -5.76 1.33 -17.44
N GLY A 30 -4.51 1.51 -16.98
CA GLY A 30 -3.36 1.85 -17.83
C GLY A 30 -2.98 0.79 -18.89
N GLY A 31 -3.73 -0.30 -19.02
CA GLY A 31 -3.53 -1.34 -20.03
C GLY A 31 -4.67 -1.45 -21.04
N VAL A 32 -4.65 -0.65 -22.11
CA VAL A 32 -5.14 -1.08 -23.44
C VAL A 32 -4.44 -0.28 -24.55
N PRO A 33 -4.02 -0.89 -25.67
CA PRO A 33 -5.01 -1.36 -26.64
C PRO A 33 -4.76 -2.75 -27.23
N GLY A 34 -5.86 -3.39 -27.63
CA GLY A 34 -5.87 -4.68 -28.31
C GLY A 34 -5.02 -4.72 -29.58
N ILE A 35 -4.22 -5.77 -29.67
CA ILE A 35 -3.92 -6.47 -30.92
C ILE A 35 -3.94 -7.95 -30.52
N ALA A 36 -4.82 -8.73 -31.13
CA ALA A 36 -4.89 -10.17 -30.91
C ALA A 36 -3.54 -10.81 -31.28
N GLN A 37 -2.73 -11.18 -30.29
CA GLN A 37 -1.55 -12.01 -30.50
C GLN A 37 -1.97 -13.48 -30.51
N PRO A 38 -1.52 -14.26 -31.51
CA PRO A 38 -1.77 -15.70 -31.54
C PRO A 38 -1.18 -16.33 -30.26
N MET A 39 -1.97 -17.21 -29.64
CA MET A 39 -1.60 -17.96 -28.44
C MET A 39 -0.28 -18.68 -28.68
N THR A 40 0.80 -18.05 -28.23
CA THR A 40 2.09 -18.70 -28.05
C THR A 40 2.03 -19.32 -26.67
N ALA A 41 2.34 -20.62 -26.58
CA ALA A 41 2.30 -21.38 -25.34
C ALA A 41 2.86 -20.56 -24.17
N ALA A 42 2.10 -20.45 -23.09
CA ALA A 42 2.47 -19.71 -21.90
C ALA A 42 3.88 -20.12 -21.46
N SER A 43 4.84 -19.22 -21.62
CA SER A 43 6.14 -19.36 -20.96
C SER A 43 5.87 -19.44 -19.46
N PRO A 44 6.57 -20.30 -18.70
CA PRO A 44 6.37 -20.36 -17.26
C PRO A 44 6.54 -18.94 -16.71
N THR A 45 5.50 -18.42 -16.06
CA THR A 45 5.55 -17.13 -15.38
C THR A 45 6.81 -17.12 -14.52
N PRO A 46 7.78 -16.22 -14.76
CA PRO A 46 8.97 -16.19 -13.93
C PRO A 46 8.52 -16.05 -12.49
N THR A 47 8.92 -16.99 -11.63
CA THR A 47 8.69 -16.91 -10.20
C THR A 47 9.27 -15.60 -9.72
N GLN A 48 8.41 -14.61 -9.47
CA GLN A 48 8.85 -13.29 -9.05
C GLN A 48 9.53 -13.45 -7.69
N ALA A 49 10.77 -12.97 -7.59
CA ALA A 49 11.51 -13.02 -6.34
C ALA A 49 10.74 -12.21 -5.28
N LEU A 50 10.56 -12.82 -4.11
CA LEU A 50 9.95 -12.17 -2.96
C LEU A 50 10.98 -11.23 -2.32
N ILE A 51 10.50 -10.07 -1.87
CA ILE A 51 11.33 -9.06 -1.22
C ILE A 51 10.65 -8.56 0.06
N GLY A 52 11.43 -8.51 1.14
CA GLY A 52 10.97 -7.96 2.41
C GLY A 52 10.81 -6.44 2.36
N LEU A 53 9.90 -5.89 3.17
CA LEU A 53 9.65 -4.45 3.28
C LEU A 53 10.95 -3.66 3.48
N TRP A 54 11.81 -4.10 4.41
CA TRP A 54 13.01 -3.36 4.77
C TRP A 54 14.03 -3.29 3.62
N ASP A 55 14.27 -4.43 2.95
CA ASP A 55 15.16 -4.47 1.78
C ASP A 55 14.61 -3.62 0.64
N ALA A 56 13.29 -3.69 0.40
CA ALA A 56 12.63 -2.86 -0.60
C ALA A 56 12.73 -1.37 -0.26
N TYR A 57 12.54 -1.02 1.02
CA TYR A 57 12.68 0.35 1.50
C TYR A 57 14.11 0.88 1.31
N GLN A 58 15.14 0.10 1.63
CA GLN A 58 16.53 0.51 1.43
C GLN A 58 16.85 0.77 -0.04
N GLN A 59 16.37 -0.09 -0.95
CA GLN A 59 16.51 0.12 -2.39
C GLN A 59 15.76 1.38 -2.85
N ALA A 60 14.53 1.57 -2.38
CA ALA A 60 13.71 2.73 -2.71
C ALA A 60 14.33 4.04 -2.24
N ARG A 61 14.85 4.06 -1.00
CA ARG A 61 15.55 5.20 -0.41
C ARG A 61 16.79 5.56 -1.22
N ALA A 62 17.61 4.59 -1.59
CA ALA A 62 18.79 4.83 -2.42
C ALA A 62 18.42 5.46 -3.78
N ALA A 63 17.34 4.98 -4.42
CA ALA A 63 16.85 5.52 -5.68
C ALA A 63 16.35 6.97 -5.57
N VAL A 64 15.72 7.33 -4.46
CA VAL A 64 15.19 8.68 -4.22
C VAL A 64 16.27 9.66 -3.78
N GLN A 65 17.22 9.24 -2.94
CA GLN A 65 18.30 10.11 -2.45
C GLN A 65 19.18 10.65 -3.58
N ALA A 66 19.31 9.93 -4.69
CA ALA A 66 19.97 10.42 -5.90
C ALA A 66 19.26 11.63 -6.55
N ARG A 67 18.00 11.91 -6.19
CA ARG A 67 17.19 13.03 -6.72
C ARG A 67 16.88 14.08 -5.66
N ALA A 68 16.65 13.66 -4.42
CA ALA A 68 16.30 14.52 -3.31
C ALA A 68 16.86 13.93 -2.01
N GLU A 69 17.95 14.50 -1.52
CA GLU A 69 18.65 14.03 -0.31
C GLU A 69 17.80 14.15 0.95
N ASP A 70 16.89 15.13 0.99
CA ASP A 70 16.00 15.41 2.12
C ASP A 70 14.70 14.59 2.13
N ALA A 71 14.55 13.67 1.17
CA ALA A 71 13.31 12.92 1.00
C ALA A 71 13.03 12.00 2.20
N ARG A 72 11.81 12.11 2.75
CA ARG A 72 11.33 11.31 3.88
C ARG A 72 10.18 10.42 3.46
N LEU A 73 10.11 9.22 4.05
CA LEU A 73 9.05 8.27 3.76
C LEU A 73 7.69 8.82 4.22
N VAL A 74 6.68 8.68 3.38
CA VAL A 74 5.28 9.07 3.67
C VAL A 74 4.39 7.83 3.77
N SER A 75 4.59 6.87 2.87
CA SER A 75 3.86 5.61 2.90
C SER A 75 4.60 4.48 2.19
N ALA A 76 4.20 3.25 2.51
CA ALA A 76 4.61 2.04 1.83
C ALA A 76 3.39 1.15 1.58
N SER A 77 3.30 0.49 0.44
CA SER A 77 2.22 -0.44 0.17
C SER A 77 2.63 -1.63 -0.69
N THR A 78 1.84 -2.69 -0.57
CA THR A 78 1.92 -3.90 -1.38
C THR A 78 0.54 -4.53 -1.50
N GLN A 79 0.35 -5.35 -2.52
CA GLN A 79 -0.89 -6.09 -2.73
C GLN A 79 -0.62 -7.55 -3.11
N TRP A 80 -1.56 -8.41 -2.76
CA TRP A 80 -1.62 -9.81 -3.18
C TRP A 80 -2.92 -10.06 -3.93
N GLN A 81 -2.82 -10.80 -5.03
CA GLN A 81 -3.97 -11.31 -5.79
C GLN A 81 -4.20 -12.77 -5.45
N ALA A 82 -5.45 -13.21 -5.38
CA ALA A 82 -5.82 -14.55 -4.93
C ALA A 82 -5.08 -14.91 -3.63
N ALA A 83 -5.19 -14.02 -2.64
CA ALA A 83 -4.41 -14.09 -1.43
C ALA A 83 -4.80 -15.31 -0.58
N SER A 84 -3.80 -15.95 -0.01
CA SER A 84 -3.91 -16.98 1.01
C SER A 84 -2.97 -16.68 2.17
N GLU A 85 -3.19 -17.29 3.33
CA GLU A 85 -2.28 -17.19 4.48
C GLU A 85 -0.82 -17.44 4.07
N GLN A 86 -0.58 -18.51 3.30
CA GLN A 86 0.76 -18.87 2.86
C GLN A 86 1.40 -17.77 1.99
N THR A 87 0.65 -17.19 1.04
CA THR A 87 1.18 -16.14 0.16
C THR A 87 1.44 -14.84 0.91
N LEU A 88 0.58 -14.48 1.87
CA LEU A 88 0.76 -13.26 2.67
C LEU A 88 2.03 -13.37 3.53
N LEU A 89 2.23 -14.51 4.18
CA LEU A 89 3.36 -14.72 5.10
C LEU A 89 4.69 -15.03 4.38
N ALA A 90 4.65 -15.45 3.12
CA ALA A 90 5.85 -15.63 2.29
C ALA A 90 6.53 -14.31 1.93
N GLY A 91 5.77 -13.20 1.88
CA GLY A 91 6.25 -11.87 1.52
C GLY A 91 5.61 -11.35 0.23
N ALA A 92 6.11 -10.21 -0.23
CA ALA A 92 5.56 -9.51 -1.41
C ALA A 92 6.53 -9.61 -2.59
N SER A 93 6.00 -9.67 -3.82
CA SER A 93 6.80 -9.59 -5.04
C SER A 93 7.12 -8.14 -5.44
N THR A 94 6.32 -7.18 -4.98
CA THR A 94 6.47 -5.76 -5.29
C THR A 94 6.11 -4.88 -4.11
N TRP A 95 6.83 -3.78 -3.94
CA TRP A 95 6.47 -2.70 -3.02
C TRP A 95 6.36 -1.37 -3.75
N SER A 96 5.45 -0.52 -3.29
CA SER A 96 5.38 0.89 -3.68
C SER A 96 5.68 1.76 -2.47
N PHE A 97 6.43 2.82 -2.66
CA PHE A 97 6.77 3.79 -1.60
C PHE A 97 6.49 5.19 -2.09
N VAL A 98 6.01 6.04 -1.19
CA VAL A 98 5.88 7.48 -1.43
C VAL A 98 6.86 8.20 -0.54
N PHE A 99 7.68 9.06 -1.12
CA PHE A 99 8.61 9.93 -0.41
C PHE A 99 8.26 11.39 -0.64
N TYR A 100 8.51 12.25 0.35
CA TYR A 100 8.34 13.69 0.24
C TYR A 100 9.64 14.43 0.49
N SER A 101 10.00 15.33 -0.43
CA SER A 101 11.09 16.30 -0.30
C SER A 101 10.51 17.68 0.00
N ALA A 102 10.89 18.24 1.16
CA ALA A 102 10.45 19.57 1.57
C ALA A 102 11.18 20.65 0.74
N ALA A 103 12.47 20.46 0.48
CA ALA A 103 13.29 21.37 -0.32
C ALA A 103 12.72 21.56 -1.74
N ASN A 104 12.21 20.49 -2.34
CA ASN A 104 11.63 20.52 -3.69
C ASN A 104 10.11 20.66 -3.69
N SER A 105 9.47 20.62 -2.52
CA SER A 105 8.01 20.58 -2.36
C SER A 105 7.36 19.52 -3.26
N SER A 106 7.93 18.32 -3.30
CA SER A 106 7.50 17.27 -4.23
C SER A 106 7.41 15.89 -3.58
N SER A 107 6.38 15.15 -3.98
CA SER A 107 6.24 13.71 -3.80
C SER A 107 7.02 12.96 -4.87
N LEU A 108 7.64 11.85 -4.48
CA LEU A 108 8.30 10.89 -5.37
C LEU A 108 7.70 9.50 -5.11
N ASP A 109 7.12 8.91 -6.14
CA ASP A 109 6.55 7.57 -6.07
C ASP A 109 7.60 6.58 -6.59
N VAL A 110 7.86 5.53 -5.82
CA VAL A 110 8.93 4.58 -6.08
C VAL A 110 8.35 3.17 -6.11
N GLY A 111 8.52 2.49 -7.24
CA GLY A 111 8.21 1.08 -7.36
C GLY A 111 9.46 0.24 -7.15
N VAL A 112 9.34 -0.84 -6.39
CA VAL A 112 10.37 -1.85 -6.18
C VAL A 112 9.85 -3.21 -6.61
N SER A 113 10.52 -3.83 -7.57
CA SER A 113 10.21 -5.19 -8.03
C SER A 113 11.48 -5.91 -8.46
N ALA A 114 11.53 -7.23 -8.27
CA ALA A 114 12.65 -8.07 -8.70
C ALA A 114 14.06 -7.54 -8.30
N GLY A 115 14.17 -6.91 -7.13
CA GLY A 115 15.43 -6.36 -6.61
C GLY A 115 15.91 -5.07 -7.26
N ALA A 116 15.04 -4.35 -7.98
CA ALA A 116 15.33 -3.03 -8.51
C ALA A 116 14.30 -2.00 -8.05
N ALA A 117 14.78 -0.83 -7.61
CA ALA A 117 13.96 0.32 -7.26
C ALA A 117 14.03 1.39 -8.35
N ARG A 118 12.88 2.00 -8.66
CA ARG A 118 12.79 3.09 -9.64
C ARG A 118 11.79 4.14 -9.18
N VAL A 119 12.16 5.40 -9.30
CA VAL A 119 11.21 6.51 -9.17
C VAL A 119 10.34 6.50 -10.42
N VAL A 120 9.06 6.16 -10.25
CA VAL A 120 8.08 6.03 -11.35
C VAL A 120 7.33 7.33 -11.62
N ASN A 121 7.23 8.20 -10.61
CA ASN A 121 6.54 9.47 -10.72
C ASN A 121 7.15 10.51 -9.77
N GLN A 122 7.06 11.78 -10.14
CA GLN A 122 7.40 12.91 -9.28
C GLN A 122 6.37 14.01 -9.49
N THR A 123 5.71 14.40 -8.40
CA THR A 123 4.62 15.38 -8.45
C THR A 123 4.86 16.44 -7.38
N ARG A 124 4.76 17.71 -7.75
CA ARG A 124 4.86 18.79 -6.77
C ARG A 124 3.59 18.78 -5.90
N VAL A 125 3.71 19.07 -4.60
CA VAL A 125 2.61 19.05 -3.61
C VAL A 125 2.56 20.35 -2.82
N TRP A 126 1.36 20.95 -2.66
CA TRP A 126 1.20 22.29 -2.06
C TRP A 126 1.02 22.23 -0.54
N VAL A 127 0.62 21.06 -0.04
CA VAL A 127 0.51 20.75 1.38
C VAL A 127 1.50 19.63 1.68
N ALA A 128 2.39 19.86 2.63
CA ALA A 128 3.37 18.86 3.03
C ALA A 128 2.65 17.66 3.67
N PRO A 129 2.85 16.43 3.17
CA PRO A 129 2.31 15.24 3.82
C PRO A 129 3.04 14.98 5.14
N THR A 130 2.37 14.28 6.04
CA THR A 130 2.99 13.79 7.27
C THR A 130 3.93 12.64 6.93
N ALA A 131 5.24 12.87 7.14
CA ALA A 131 6.24 11.82 6.98
C ALA A 131 6.16 10.82 8.15
N ILE A 132 6.40 9.56 7.84
CA ILE A 132 6.57 8.50 8.84
C ILE A 132 7.95 8.64 9.46
N VAL A 133 8.01 8.61 10.79
CA VAL A 133 9.28 8.54 11.53
C VAL A 133 9.80 7.10 11.47
N GLU A 134 11.09 6.92 11.19
CA GLU A 134 11.74 5.60 11.29
C GLU A 134 11.53 5.03 12.70
N GLY A 135 11.08 3.78 12.81
CA GLY A 135 10.70 3.18 14.09
C GLY A 135 10.38 1.69 13.96
N THR A 136 9.55 1.16 14.86
CA THR A 136 9.29 -0.29 14.98
C THR A 136 8.62 -0.91 13.75
N TRP A 137 7.99 -0.10 12.88
CA TRP A 137 7.41 -0.58 11.61
C TRP A 137 8.42 -1.29 10.70
N GLN A 138 9.72 -1.11 10.93
CA GLN A 138 10.81 -1.79 10.24
C GLN A 138 10.86 -3.31 10.51
N VAL A 139 10.34 -3.75 11.67
CA VAL A 139 10.23 -5.18 12.02
C VAL A 139 9.35 -5.93 11.00
N GLY A 140 8.52 -5.18 10.28
CA GLY A 140 7.98 -5.59 9.00
C GLY A 140 6.48 -5.86 9.04
N PRO A 141 5.91 -6.21 7.89
CA PRO A 141 4.46 -6.35 7.72
C PRO A 141 3.91 -7.64 8.35
N LYS A 142 4.78 -8.58 8.70
CA LYS A 142 4.39 -9.94 9.09
C LYS A 142 3.53 -9.97 10.34
N ASP A 143 3.88 -9.19 11.35
CA ASP A 143 3.11 -9.15 12.59
C ASP A 143 1.71 -8.57 12.36
N ALA A 144 1.60 -7.49 11.58
CA ALA A 144 0.31 -6.91 11.21
C ALA A 144 -0.56 -7.90 10.39
N LEU A 145 0.05 -8.67 9.48
CA LEU A 145 -0.64 -9.72 8.72
C LEU A 145 -1.10 -10.87 9.61
N LEU A 146 -0.31 -11.27 10.61
CA LEU A 146 -0.73 -12.28 11.58
C LEU A 146 -1.91 -11.80 12.43
N VAL A 147 -1.92 -10.53 12.84
CA VAL A 147 -3.08 -9.94 13.51
C VAL A 147 -4.29 -9.97 12.58
N PHE A 148 -4.15 -9.56 11.32
CA PHE A 148 -5.25 -9.63 10.34
C PHE A 148 -5.82 -11.04 10.18
N LEU A 149 -4.97 -12.04 10.04
CA LEU A 149 -5.41 -13.43 9.92
C LEU A 149 -6.19 -13.89 11.16
N ALA A 150 -5.75 -13.47 12.36
CA ALA A 150 -6.42 -13.78 13.62
C ALA A 150 -7.75 -13.02 13.82
N TYR A 151 -7.90 -11.83 13.23
CA TYR A 151 -9.09 -10.97 13.32
C TYR A 151 -10.03 -11.18 12.12
N GLY A 152 -10.29 -12.44 11.77
CA GLY A 152 -11.25 -12.82 10.73
C GLY A 152 -10.69 -12.84 9.30
N GLY A 153 -9.46 -12.36 9.08
CA GLY A 153 -8.79 -12.43 7.78
C GLY A 153 -8.59 -13.85 7.27
N GLY A 154 -8.25 -14.80 8.15
CA GLY A 154 -8.11 -16.21 7.76
C GLY A 154 -9.40 -16.78 7.21
N ALA A 155 -10.50 -16.65 7.97
CA ALA A 155 -11.82 -17.11 7.54
C ALA A 155 -12.28 -16.40 6.26
N PHE A 156 -12.01 -15.11 6.12
CA PHE A 156 -12.35 -14.36 4.92
C PHE A 156 -11.66 -14.93 3.67
N LEU A 157 -10.36 -15.23 3.75
CA LEU A 157 -9.57 -15.77 2.64
C LEU A 157 -9.93 -17.22 2.32
N ASP A 158 -10.26 -18.03 3.33
CA ASP A 158 -10.72 -19.41 3.14
C ASP A 158 -12.05 -19.47 2.37
N GLU A 159 -12.95 -18.54 2.66
CA GLU A 159 -14.22 -18.40 1.96
C GLU A 159 -14.07 -17.77 0.56
N ARG A 160 -13.07 -16.89 0.37
CA ARG A 160 -12.89 -16.05 -0.82
C ARG A 160 -11.49 -16.25 -1.42
N SER A 161 -11.31 -17.37 -2.12
CA SER A 161 -10.00 -17.73 -2.72
C SER A 161 -9.46 -16.75 -3.77
N GLN A 162 -10.31 -15.85 -4.30
CA GLN A 162 -9.91 -14.81 -5.26
C GLN A 162 -9.76 -13.43 -4.62
N ALA A 163 -9.80 -13.34 -3.29
CA ALA A 163 -9.66 -12.08 -2.58
C ALA A 163 -8.34 -11.37 -2.91
N LEU A 164 -8.44 -10.06 -3.09
CA LEU A 164 -7.32 -9.13 -3.15
C LEU A 164 -7.03 -8.63 -1.74
N VAL A 165 -5.76 -8.61 -1.34
CA VAL A 165 -5.33 -8.02 -0.07
C VAL A 165 -4.39 -6.86 -0.36
N ASP A 166 -4.75 -5.66 0.08
CA ASP A 166 -3.89 -4.47 0.10
C ASP A 166 -3.36 -4.27 1.51
N LEU A 167 -2.06 -4.04 1.63
CA LEU A 167 -1.40 -3.65 2.87
C LEU A 167 -0.76 -2.29 2.65
N HIS A 168 -1.09 -1.34 3.51
CA HIS A 168 -0.64 0.03 3.43
C HIS A 168 -0.10 0.50 4.79
N LEU A 169 1.10 1.08 4.79
CA LEU A 169 1.69 1.80 5.93
C LEU A 169 1.59 3.30 5.66
N ALA A 170 1.01 4.05 6.59
CA ALA A 170 1.00 5.51 6.55
C ALA A 170 1.16 6.11 7.95
N GLY A 171 1.50 7.41 8.01
CA GLY A 171 1.40 8.18 9.24
C GLY A 171 -0.06 8.53 9.56
N SER A 172 -0.47 8.37 10.82
CA SER A 172 -1.72 8.92 11.33
C SER A 172 -1.66 10.45 11.42
N ALA A 173 -2.78 11.08 11.81
CA ALA A 173 -2.82 12.53 12.03
C ALA A 173 -1.76 13.02 13.06
N ASP A 174 -1.39 12.15 14.00
CA ASP A 174 -0.37 12.42 15.02
C ASP A 174 1.05 12.02 14.57
N GLY A 175 1.22 11.53 13.34
CA GLY A 175 2.50 11.06 12.79
C GLY A 175 2.91 9.66 13.21
N ARG A 176 2.04 8.92 13.93
CA ARG A 176 2.31 7.53 14.31
C ARG A 176 2.12 6.58 13.12
N PRO A 177 3.02 5.61 12.91
CA PRO A 177 2.87 4.66 11.81
C PRO A 177 1.70 3.70 12.06
N VAL A 178 0.85 3.52 11.07
CA VAL A 178 -0.33 2.64 11.11
C VAL A 178 -0.35 1.76 9.88
N TRP A 179 -0.53 0.46 10.10
CA TRP A 179 -0.85 -0.50 9.06
C TRP A 179 -2.36 -0.52 8.82
N THR A 180 -2.75 -0.36 7.58
CA THR A 180 -4.11 -0.61 7.09
C THR A 180 -4.06 -1.84 6.20
N ILE A 181 -4.89 -2.82 6.50
CA ILE A 181 -5.01 -4.06 5.73
C ILE A 181 -6.44 -4.14 5.22
N VAL A 182 -6.61 -4.25 3.91
CA VAL A 182 -7.93 -4.38 3.29
C VAL A 182 -7.96 -5.64 2.46
N ALA A 183 -8.89 -6.54 2.76
CA ALA A 183 -9.23 -7.67 1.92
C ALA A 183 -10.56 -7.39 1.20
N LEU A 184 -10.59 -7.61 -0.10
CA LEU A 184 -11.74 -7.37 -0.97
C LEU A 184 -11.93 -8.59 -1.88
N ASP A 185 -13.14 -9.13 -1.89
CA ASP A 185 -13.57 -10.02 -2.96
C ASP A 185 -14.30 -9.23 -4.05
N ALA A 186 -13.80 -9.32 -5.28
CA ALA A 186 -14.32 -8.53 -6.39
C ALA A 186 -15.60 -9.13 -7.00
N GLU A 187 -15.92 -10.40 -6.71
CA GLU A 187 -17.10 -11.05 -7.25
C GLU A 187 -18.36 -10.62 -6.50
N ASP A 188 -18.30 -10.62 -5.16
CA ASP A 188 -19.44 -10.28 -4.31
C ASP A 188 -19.34 -8.90 -3.62
N GLY A 189 -18.18 -8.25 -3.70
CA GLY A 189 -17.93 -6.94 -3.11
C GLY A 189 -17.74 -6.96 -1.59
N SER A 190 -17.59 -8.14 -0.99
CA SER A 190 -17.30 -8.29 0.44
C SER A 190 -15.96 -7.66 0.77
N LEU A 191 -15.91 -6.92 1.88
CA LEU A 191 -14.72 -6.22 2.32
C LEU A 191 -14.48 -6.46 3.81
N LEU A 192 -13.22 -6.71 4.16
CA LEU A 192 -12.72 -6.73 5.52
C LEU A 192 -11.56 -5.74 5.62
N SER A 193 -11.58 -4.87 6.61
CA SER A 193 -10.54 -3.84 6.80
C SER A 193 -10.07 -3.86 8.24
N LEU A 194 -8.76 -3.82 8.45
CA LEU A 194 -8.16 -3.79 9.77
C LEU A 194 -7.11 -2.69 9.86
N LEU A 195 -7.16 -1.89 10.92
CA LEU A 195 -6.13 -0.92 11.25
C LEU A 195 -5.32 -1.42 12.44
N VAL A 196 -4.00 -1.45 12.31
CA VAL A 196 -3.07 -1.93 13.32
C VAL A 196 -2.01 -0.86 13.58
N ASP A 197 -1.84 -0.48 14.84
CA ASP A 197 -0.74 0.40 15.26
C ASP A 197 0.60 -0.30 15.00
N ALA A 198 1.47 0.30 14.19
CA ALA A 198 2.69 -0.36 13.71
C ALA A 198 3.80 -0.43 14.77
N GLU A 199 3.64 0.27 15.90
CA GLU A 199 4.60 0.20 17.02
C GLU A 199 4.20 -0.86 18.05
N THR A 200 2.90 -0.95 18.34
CA THR A 200 2.38 -1.78 19.43
C THR A 200 1.72 -3.07 18.95
N GLY A 201 1.36 -3.16 17.67
CA GLY A 201 0.58 -4.27 17.11
C GLY A 201 -0.89 -4.27 17.57
N GLN A 202 -1.35 -3.21 18.24
CA GLN A 202 -2.73 -3.12 18.70
C GLN A 202 -3.68 -2.84 17.53
N VAL A 203 -4.81 -3.55 17.51
CA VAL A 203 -5.92 -3.24 16.61
C VAL A 203 -6.57 -1.94 17.02
N LEU A 204 -6.65 -1.00 16.09
CA LEU A 204 -7.26 0.31 16.27
C LEU A 204 -8.72 0.34 15.80
N SER A 205 -9.05 -0.45 14.78
CA SER A 205 -10.39 -0.63 14.22
C SER A 205 -10.43 -1.90 13.39
N ASP A 206 -11.56 -2.60 13.42
CA ASP A 206 -11.95 -3.75 12.60
C ASP A 206 -13.29 -3.51 11.88
#